data_AF-A0A498FZF7-F1
#
_entry.id   AF-A0A498FZF7-F1
#
_cell.length_a   1.000
_cell.length_b   1.000
_cell.length_c   1.000
_cell.angle_alpha   90.00
_cell.angle_beta   90.00
_cell.angle_gamma   90.00
#
_symmetry.space_group_name_H-M   'P 1'
#
loop_
_entity.id
_entity.type
_entity.pdbx_description
1 polymer ?
#
loop_
_entity_poly.entity_id
_entity_poly.type
_entity_poly.pdbx_seq_one_letter_code
_entity_poly.pdbx_strand_id
1 'polypeptide(L)'
;MIKRINKLVLGISLLFLIISINAGCGMGKEAEIKKSFEKTLSMYPIKNLEDLYDKEGYRDDEFDKNDKGTWIVNSEMATQNKGEALKIKGMVLYMNRNTKTTKGYYYVNAIKNEKDGRPQENEKRYPVKMVDNKIIPTKEIKDKNIKKEIEN
;
A
#
# COMPACT_ATOMS: atom_id res chain seq x y z
N MET A 1 0.57 64.90 -20.23
CA MET A 1 0.13 64.05 -19.10
C MET A 1 -0.11 62.59 -19.48
N ILE A 2 -0.70 62.30 -20.64
CA ILE A 2 -1.06 60.92 -21.11
C ILE A 2 0.15 59.96 -21.25
N LYS A 3 1.30 60.43 -21.76
CA LYS A 3 2.52 59.59 -21.90
C LYS A 3 3.08 59.05 -20.57
N ARG A 4 2.87 59.77 -19.47
CA ARG A 4 3.37 59.39 -18.13
C ARG A 4 2.45 58.35 -17.47
N ILE A 5 1.14 58.47 -17.71
CA ILE A 5 0.11 57.52 -17.25
C ILE A 5 0.30 56.16 -17.93
N ASN A 6 0.54 56.13 -19.25
CA ASN A 6 0.77 54.87 -19.96
C ASN A 6 2.03 54.13 -19.48
N LYS A 7 3.11 54.83 -19.12
CA LYS A 7 4.31 54.20 -18.52
C LYS A 7 4.05 53.63 -17.12
N LEU A 8 3.20 54.29 -16.33
CA LEU A 8 2.88 53.87 -14.96
C LEU A 8 1.93 52.67 -14.95
N VAL A 9 0.94 52.65 -15.85
CA VAL A 9 0.05 51.50 -16.09
C VAL A 9 0.83 50.29 -16.62
N LEU A 10 1.77 50.50 -17.56
CA LEU A 10 2.69 49.44 -18.01
C LEU A 10 3.54 48.88 -16.86
N GLY A 11 4.10 49.74 -16.01
CA GLY A 11 4.90 49.33 -14.86
C GLY A 11 4.12 48.49 -13.85
N ILE A 12 2.87 48.88 -13.55
CA ILE A 12 1.98 48.10 -12.66
C ILE A 12 1.61 46.75 -13.31
N SER A 13 1.30 46.73 -14.61
CA SER A 13 0.99 45.47 -15.31
C SER A 13 2.17 44.49 -15.30
N LEU A 14 3.40 45.01 -15.43
CA LEU A 14 4.61 44.20 -15.40
C LEU A 14 4.91 43.67 -13.99
N LEU A 15 4.60 44.45 -12.94
CA LEU A 15 4.73 44.03 -11.55
C LEU A 15 3.76 42.88 -11.22
N PHE A 16 2.50 42.97 -11.67
CA PHE A 16 1.54 41.87 -11.54
C PHE A 16 1.97 40.61 -12.31
N LEU A 17 2.61 40.77 -13.47
CA LEU A 17 3.18 39.67 -14.23
C LEU A 17 4.34 38.99 -13.46
N ILE A 18 5.24 39.77 -12.86
CA ILE A 18 6.35 39.25 -12.06
C ILE A 18 5.85 38.56 -10.79
N ILE A 19 4.84 39.10 -10.12
CA ILE A 19 4.23 38.47 -8.93
C ILE A 19 3.51 37.18 -9.33
N SER A 20 2.79 37.14 -10.45
CA SER A 20 2.12 35.92 -10.92
C SER A 20 3.09 34.83 -11.37
N ILE A 21 4.25 35.19 -11.94
CA ILE A 21 5.33 34.24 -12.28
C ILE A 21 6.00 33.69 -11.00
N ASN A 22 6.23 34.53 -9.98
CA ASN A 22 6.90 34.11 -8.73
C ASN A 22 5.95 33.45 -7.71
N ALA A 23 4.65 33.72 -7.77
CA ALA A 23 3.63 33.09 -6.91
C ALA A 23 3.04 31.80 -7.53
N GLY A 24 3.22 31.60 -8.84
CA GLY A 24 2.67 30.48 -9.60
C GLY A 24 3.53 29.22 -9.64
N CYS A 25 4.72 29.23 -9.04
CA CYS A 25 5.58 28.05 -8.95
C CYS A 25 5.44 27.43 -7.56
N GLY A 26 4.67 26.33 -7.50
CA GLY A 26 4.10 25.77 -6.29
C GLY A 26 5.12 25.40 -5.21
N MET A 27 4.87 25.87 -3.99
CA MET A 27 5.19 25.08 -2.81
C MET A 27 4.34 23.80 -2.88
N GLY A 28 4.92 22.73 -3.45
CA GLY A 28 4.25 21.46 -3.63
C GLY A 28 3.79 20.84 -2.30
N LYS A 29 2.87 19.87 -2.37
CA LYS A 29 2.36 19.12 -1.21
C LYS A 29 3.39 18.17 -0.56
N GLU A 30 4.69 18.38 -0.79
CA GLU A 30 5.75 17.48 -0.37
C GLU A 30 5.74 17.23 1.14
N ALA A 31 5.56 18.30 1.94
CA ALA A 31 5.50 18.18 3.40
C ALA A 31 4.27 17.38 3.87
N GLU A 32 3.11 17.59 3.23
CA GLU A 32 1.87 16.84 3.52
C GLU A 32 2.02 15.36 3.16
N ILE A 33 2.64 15.07 2.01
CA ILE A 33 2.95 13.71 1.54
C ILE A 33 3.91 13.01 2.50
N LYS A 34 5.02 13.66 2.90
CA LYS A 34 5.97 13.08 3.86
C LYS A 34 5.28 12.74 5.18
N LYS A 35 4.45 13.65 5.69
CA LYS A 35 3.68 13.45 6.92
C LYS A 35 2.67 12.31 6.81
N SER A 36 2.04 12.09 5.64
CA SER A 36 1.11 10.98 5.46
C SER A 36 1.82 9.62 5.44
N PHE A 37 3.00 9.53 4.81
CA PHE A 37 3.83 8.33 4.87
C PHE A 37 4.36 8.03 6.27
N GLU A 38 4.81 9.05 7.01
CA GLU A 38 5.33 8.90 8.38
C GLU A 38 4.29 8.30 9.35
N LYS A 39 3.01 8.66 9.22
CA LYS A 39 1.92 8.04 10.00
C LYS A 39 1.87 6.52 9.84
N THR A 40 2.15 6.02 8.64
CA THR A 40 2.16 4.58 8.36
C THR A 40 3.48 3.95 8.77
N LEU A 41 4.61 4.59 8.43
CA LEU A 41 5.96 4.06 8.68
C LEU A 41 6.33 4.01 10.16
N SER A 42 5.83 4.96 10.97
CA SER A 42 6.05 5.00 12.41
C SER A 42 5.45 3.81 13.18
N MET A 43 4.57 3.02 12.55
CA MET A 43 4.04 1.80 13.15
C MET A 43 5.03 0.64 13.12
N TYR A 44 6.04 0.66 12.25
CA TYR A 44 7.00 -0.43 12.12
C TYR A 44 8.12 -0.33 13.16
N PRO A 45 8.55 -1.45 13.77
CA PRO A 45 8.03 -2.81 13.58
C PRO A 45 6.83 -3.13 14.48
N ILE A 46 5.82 -3.82 13.94
CA ILE A 46 4.77 -4.49 14.72
C ILE A 46 5.19 -5.96 14.87
N LYS A 47 5.81 -6.31 16.00
CA LYS A 47 6.35 -7.67 16.22
C LYS A 47 5.26 -8.69 16.52
N ASN A 48 4.22 -8.27 17.24
CA ASN A 48 3.04 -9.08 17.49
C ASN A 48 1.88 -8.53 16.66
N LEU A 49 1.46 -9.27 15.64
CA LEU A 49 0.38 -8.84 14.76
C LEU A 49 -0.95 -8.72 15.53
N GLU A 50 -1.15 -9.44 16.63
CA GLU A 50 -2.37 -9.34 17.44
C GLU A 50 -2.56 -7.95 18.06
N ASP A 51 -1.49 -7.15 18.19
CA ASP A 51 -1.57 -5.75 18.61
C ASP A 51 -2.45 -4.92 17.66
N LEU A 52 -2.61 -5.35 16.40
CA LEU A 52 -3.50 -4.70 15.42
C LEU A 52 -4.99 -4.86 15.75
N TYR A 53 -5.38 -5.85 16.57
CA TYR A 53 -6.79 -5.96 16.98
C TYR A 53 -7.24 -4.74 17.79
N ASP A 54 -6.34 -4.22 18.63
CA ASP A 54 -6.63 -3.09 19.51
C ASP A 54 -6.21 -1.74 18.90
N LYS A 55 -5.45 -1.75 17.79
CA LYS A 55 -5.05 -0.54 17.07
C LYS A 55 -6.14 -0.01 16.15
N GLU A 56 -6.54 1.25 16.34
CA GLU A 56 -7.47 1.94 15.45
C GLU A 56 -6.74 2.64 14.29
N GLY A 57 -7.33 2.55 13.09
CA GLY A 57 -6.88 3.23 11.89
C GLY A 57 -7.71 4.49 11.58
N TYR A 58 -7.48 5.08 10.41
CA TYR A 58 -8.37 6.13 9.90
C TYR A 58 -9.76 5.54 9.60
N ARG A 59 -10.81 6.31 9.89
CA ARG A 59 -12.21 5.94 9.65
C ARG A 59 -12.89 7.08 8.90
N ASP A 60 -13.64 6.73 7.87
CA ASP A 60 -14.50 7.61 7.09
C ASP A 60 -15.96 7.13 7.16
N ASP A 61 -16.82 7.76 6.36
CA ASP A 61 -18.27 7.53 6.36
C ASP A 61 -18.68 6.16 5.75
N GLU A 62 -17.72 5.42 5.17
CA GLU A 62 -17.95 4.06 4.66
C GLU A 62 -17.96 3.01 5.79
N PHE A 63 -17.55 3.38 7.01
CA PHE A 63 -17.61 2.49 8.16
C PHE A 63 -18.95 2.59 8.88
N ASP A 64 -19.60 1.45 9.06
CA ASP A 64 -20.72 1.33 9.99
C ASP A 64 -20.29 1.74 11.41
N LYS A 65 -21.21 2.38 12.14
CA LYS A 65 -20.98 2.89 13.51
C LYS A 65 -20.39 1.84 14.46
N ASN A 66 -20.80 0.58 14.32
CA ASN A 66 -20.37 -0.53 15.17
C ASN A 66 -19.23 -1.35 14.57
N ASP A 67 -18.84 -1.10 13.31
CA ASP A 67 -17.73 -1.79 12.68
C ASP A 67 -16.41 -1.20 13.18
N LYS A 68 -15.62 -1.98 13.90
CA LYS A 68 -14.26 -1.62 14.34
C LYS A 68 -13.24 -1.66 13.20
N GLY A 69 -13.59 -2.21 12.04
CA GLY A 69 -12.73 -2.34 10.88
C GLY A 69 -11.86 -3.60 10.88
N THR A 70 -11.15 -3.78 9.76
CA THR A 70 -10.25 -4.91 9.52
C THR A 70 -8.91 -4.39 9.03
N TRP A 71 -7.82 -4.77 9.69
CA TRP A 71 -6.49 -4.53 9.14
C TRP A 71 -6.19 -5.56 8.06
N ILE A 72 -5.75 -5.11 6.90
CA ILE A 72 -5.25 -5.98 5.83
C ILE A 72 -3.74 -5.84 5.82
N VAL A 73 -3.04 -6.92 6.18
CA VAL A 73 -1.58 -6.98 6.13
C VAL A 73 -1.20 -7.82 4.92
N ASN A 74 -0.41 -7.24 4.03
CA ASN A 74 0.13 -7.93 2.87
C ASN A 74 1.64 -7.72 2.79
N SER A 75 2.38 -8.79 2.51
CA SER A 75 3.79 -8.72 2.13
C SER A 75 4.02 -9.68 0.98
N GLU A 76 4.66 -9.17 -0.06
CA GLU A 76 4.91 -9.88 -1.31
C GLU A 76 6.36 -9.72 -1.73
N MET A 77 6.95 -10.80 -2.22
CA MET A 77 8.24 -10.82 -2.89
C MET A 77 8.04 -11.29 -4.34
N ALA A 78 8.44 -10.45 -5.29
CA ALA A 78 8.39 -10.71 -6.71
C ALA A 78 9.81 -10.74 -7.28
N THR A 79 10.20 -11.85 -7.92
CA THR A 79 11.56 -12.09 -8.42
C THR A 79 11.53 -12.55 -9.87
N GLN A 80 12.34 -11.94 -10.72
CA GLN A 80 12.44 -12.31 -12.13
C GLN A 80 13.90 -12.30 -12.58
N ASN A 81 14.41 -13.47 -12.95
CA ASN A 81 15.68 -13.58 -13.64
C ASN A 81 15.47 -13.31 -15.13
N LYS A 82 16.51 -12.82 -15.82
CA LYS A 82 16.46 -12.55 -17.26
C LYS A 82 16.08 -13.82 -18.02
N GLY A 83 14.96 -13.77 -18.75
CA GLY A 83 14.45 -14.89 -19.53
C GLY A 83 13.63 -15.93 -18.74
N GLU A 84 13.48 -15.77 -17.42
CA GLU A 84 12.61 -16.60 -16.59
C GLU A 84 11.23 -15.97 -16.37
N ALA A 85 10.30 -16.79 -15.88
CA ALA A 85 9.01 -16.32 -15.38
C ALA A 85 9.21 -15.44 -14.13
N LEU A 86 8.34 -14.44 -13.96
CA LEU A 86 8.21 -13.67 -12.72
C LEU A 86 7.62 -14.59 -11.66
N LYS A 87 8.39 -14.90 -10.62
CA LYS A 87 8.00 -15.74 -9.49
C LYS A 87 7.59 -14.84 -8.34
N ILE A 88 6.35 -14.99 -7.87
CA ILE A 88 5.76 -14.19 -6.81
C ILE A 88 5.42 -15.11 -5.65
N LYS A 89 5.71 -14.65 -4.44
CA LYS A 89 5.31 -15.30 -3.19
C LYS A 89 4.86 -14.24 -2.20
N GLY A 90 3.76 -14.46 -1.50
CA GLY A 90 3.27 -13.49 -0.52
C GLY A 90 2.22 -14.06 0.41
N MET A 91 1.80 -13.24 1.37
CA MET A 91 0.73 -13.58 2.30
C MET A 91 -0.15 -12.39 2.56
N VAL A 92 -1.47 -12.62 2.50
CA VAL A 92 -2.49 -11.65 2.90
C VAL A 92 -3.17 -12.15 4.17
N LEU A 93 -3.25 -11.29 5.19
CA LEU A 93 -3.97 -11.53 6.44
C LEU A 93 -5.05 -10.47 6.63
N TYR A 94 -6.27 -10.91 6.88
CA TYR A 94 -7.42 -10.10 7.22
C TYR A 94 -7.65 -10.19 8.72
N MET A 95 -7.23 -9.17 9.46
CA MET A 95 -7.25 -9.11 10.91
C MET A 95 -8.49 -8.33 11.38
N ASN A 96 -9.56 -9.08 11.64
CA ASN A 96 -10.87 -8.52 11.93
C ASN A 96 -10.94 -8.07 13.40
N ARG A 97 -11.03 -6.76 13.65
CA ARG A 97 -11.06 -6.17 15.00
C ARG A 97 -12.37 -6.44 15.75
N ASN A 98 -13.47 -6.72 15.04
CA ASN A 98 -14.77 -7.03 15.64
C ASN A 98 -14.76 -8.39 16.34
N THR A 99 -14.19 -9.39 15.66
CA THR A 99 -14.16 -10.79 16.14
C THR A 99 -12.84 -11.16 16.83
N LYS A 100 -11.81 -10.31 16.71
CA LYS A 100 -10.42 -10.62 17.09
C LYS A 100 -9.94 -11.94 16.48
N THR A 101 -10.30 -12.18 15.22
CA THR A 101 -9.85 -13.34 14.46
C THR A 101 -9.12 -12.90 13.19
N THR A 102 -8.15 -13.70 12.79
CA THR A 102 -7.37 -13.46 11.57
C THR A 102 -7.42 -14.68 10.66
N LYS A 103 -7.83 -14.43 9.42
CA LYS A 103 -7.84 -15.41 8.33
C LYS A 103 -7.10 -14.82 7.15
N GLY A 104 -6.61 -15.66 6.26
CA GLY A 104 -5.85 -15.20 5.13
C GLY A 104 -5.47 -16.31 4.20
N TYR A 105 -4.51 -16.01 3.33
CA TYR A 105 -3.88 -17.02 2.50
C TYR A 105 -2.44 -16.63 2.18
N TYR A 106 -1.58 -17.63 2.15
CA TYR A 106 -0.30 -17.55 1.48
C TYR A 106 -0.51 -17.88 0.00
N TYR A 107 0.24 -17.25 -0.90
CA TYR A 107 0.12 -17.50 -2.33
C TYR A 107 1.49 -17.58 -3.00
N VAL A 108 1.55 -18.42 -4.03
CA VAL A 108 2.65 -18.48 -4.97
C VAL A 108 2.09 -18.27 -6.37
N ASN A 109 2.72 -17.43 -7.18
CA ASN A 109 2.34 -17.20 -8.56
C ASN A 109 3.58 -17.27 -9.46
N ALA A 110 3.38 -17.64 -10.71
CA ALA A 110 4.39 -17.59 -11.74
C ALA A 110 3.75 -16.98 -12.99
N ILE A 111 4.26 -15.83 -13.43
CA ILE A 111 3.80 -15.10 -14.61
C ILE A 111 4.83 -15.27 -15.72
N LYS A 112 4.42 -15.82 -16.86
CA LYS A 112 5.28 -16.00 -18.04
C LYS A 112 4.56 -15.50 -19.29
N ASN A 113 5.28 -14.77 -20.13
CA ASN A 113 4.76 -14.37 -21.44
C ASN A 113 4.89 -15.54 -22.42
N GLU A 114 3.78 -15.90 -23.06
CA GLU A 114 3.77 -16.77 -24.23
C GLU A 114 4.43 -16.11 -25.44
N LYS A 115 4.67 -16.90 -26.50
CA LYS A 115 5.28 -16.39 -27.75
C LYS A 115 4.44 -15.30 -28.44
N ASP A 116 3.14 -15.26 -28.16
CA ASP A 116 2.19 -14.25 -28.65
C ASP A 116 2.06 -13.03 -27.72
N GLY A 117 2.83 -12.99 -26.62
CA GLY A 117 2.83 -11.91 -25.63
C GLY A 117 1.77 -12.01 -24.54
N ARG A 118 0.93 -13.06 -24.51
CA ARG A 118 -0.07 -13.22 -23.46
C ARG A 118 0.55 -13.72 -22.14
N PRO A 119 0.25 -13.09 -20.98
CA PRO A 119 0.72 -13.59 -19.70
C PRO A 119 -0.08 -14.83 -19.28
N GLN A 120 0.62 -15.93 -18.99
CA GLN A 120 0.07 -17.05 -18.25
C GLN A 120 0.34 -16.86 -16.76
N GLU A 121 -0.73 -16.88 -15.96
CA GLU A 121 -0.67 -16.81 -14.51
C GLU A 121 -0.98 -18.18 -13.90
N ASN A 122 -0.16 -18.60 -12.95
CA ASN A 122 -0.30 -19.88 -12.28
C ASN A 122 -0.33 -19.67 -10.76
N GLU A 123 -1.34 -18.94 -10.30
CA GLU A 123 -1.50 -18.66 -8.88
C GLU A 123 -2.05 -19.87 -8.12
N LYS A 124 -1.40 -20.20 -7.00
CA LYS A 124 -1.89 -21.17 -6.01
C LYS A 124 -1.99 -20.49 -4.67
N ARG A 125 -3.15 -20.64 -4.01
CA ARG A 125 -3.43 -20.10 -2.68
C ARG A 125 -3.53 -21.21 -1.64
N TYR A 126 -2.96 -20.95 -0.47
CA TYR A 126 -2.96 -21.83 0.69
C TYR A 126 -3.63 -21.09 1.84
N PRO A 127 -4.85 -21.46 2.24
CA PRO A 127 -5.58 -20.72 3.25
C PRO A 127 -4.96 -20.91 4.64
N VAL A 128 -4.82 -19.81 5.37
CA VAL A 128 -4.20 -19.76 6.70
C VAL A 128 -5.10 -19.06 7.71
N LYS A 129 -4.82 -19.30 8.99
CA LYS A 129 -5.31 -18.50 10.12
C LYS A 129 -4.11 -18.10 10.97
N MET A 130 -4.29 -17.07 11.79
CA MET A 130 -3.30 -16.71 12.81
C MET A 130 -3.87 -16.94 14.20
N VAL A 131 -3.05 -17.53 15.08
CA VAL A 131 -3.35 -17.77 16.50
C VAL A 131 -2.05 -17.58 17.29
N ASP A 132 -2.08 -16.79 18.37
CA ASP A 132 -0.93 -16.51 19.23
C ASP A 132 0.29 -16.01 18.42
N ASN A 133 0.04 -15.05 17.52
CA ASN A 133 1.01 -14.48 16.58
C ASN A 133 1.70 -15.51 15.65
N LYS A 134 1.13 -16.71 15.49
CA LYS A 134 1.66 -17.76 14.61
C LYS A 134 0.70 -18.04 13.45
N ILE A 135 1.25 -18.21 12.26
CA ILE A 135 0.49 -18.56 11.06
C ILE A 135 0.33 -20.07 10.98
N ILE A 136 -0.90 -20.52 10.78
CA ILE A 136 -1.28 -21.94 10.75
C ILE A 136 -2.06 -22.23 9.46
N PRO A 137 -1.60 -23.16 8.61
CA PRO A 137 -2.39 -23.66 7.49
C PRO A 137 -3.73 -24.25 7.94
N THR A 138 -4.81 -23.92 7.23
CA THR A 138 -6.16 -24.44 7.53
C THR A 138 -6.54 -25.66 6.69
N LYS A 139 -5.72 -26.00 5.70
CA LYS A 139 -5.86 -27.18 4.84
C LYS A 139 -4.54 -27.94 4.80
N GLU A 140 -4.62 -29.22 4.47
CA GLU A 140 -3.43 -30.05 4.27
C GLU A 140 -2.60 -29.52 3.08
N ILE A 141 -1.29 -29.40 3.29
CA ILE A 141 -0.33 -28.98 2.27
C ILE A 141 0.65 -30.12 2.05
N LYS A 142 0.59 -30.75 0.87
CA LYS A 142 1.48 -31.86 0.48
C LYS A 142 2.94 -31.42 0.33
N ASP A 143 3.16 -30.19 -0.14
CA ASP A 143 4.49 -29.62 -0.30
C ASP A 143 5.05 -29.14 1.06
N LYS A 144 6.04 -29.88 1.58
CA LYS A 144 6.69 -29.58 2.85
C LYS A 144 7.44 -28.24 2.84
N ASN A 145 7.94 -27.80 1.69
CA ASN A 145 8.65 -26.52 1.58
C ASN A 145 7.67 -25.36 1.73
N ILE A 146 6.51 -25.43 1.06
CA ILE A 146 5.45 -24.43 1.20
C ILE A 146 4.93 -24.39 2.63
N LYS A 147 4.69 -25.55 3.25
CA LYS A 147 4.26 -25.60 4.66
C LYS A 147 5.26 -24.91 5.58
N LYS A 148 6.55 -25.22 5.42
CA LYS A 148 7.62 -24.60 6.23
C LYS A 148 7.72 -23.09 5.99
N GLU A 149 7.54 -22.63 4.75
CA GLU A 149 7.58 -21.20 4.41
C GLU A 149 6.41 -20.42 5.01
N ILE A 150 5.24 -21.06 5.19
CA ILE A 150 4.08 -20.43 5.84
C ILE A 150 4.25 -20.31 7.36
N GLU A 151 4.89 -21.30 7.99
CA GLU A 151 5.01 -21.41 9.44
C GLU A 151 6.17 -20.57 10.04
N ASN A 152 7.09 -20.06 9.21
CA ASN A 152 8.24 -19.24 9.63
C ASN A 152 8.12 -17.80 9.14
#